data_AF-A0A8H7IW99-F1
#
_entry.id   AF-A0A8H7IW99-F1
#
_cell.length_a   1.000
_cell.length_b   1.000
_cell.length_c   1.000
_cell.angle_alpha   90.00
_cell.angle_beta   90.00
_cell.angle_gamma   90.00
#
_symmetry.space_group_name_H-M   'P 1'
#
loop_
_entity.id
_entity.type
_entity.pdbx_description
1 polymer ?
#
loop_
_entity_poly.entity_id
_entity_poly.type
_entity_poly.pdbx_seq_one_letter_code
_entity_poly.pdbx_strand_id
1 'polypeptide(L)'
;MASTCTSTWRMLRPSLAPSSRADAVLSFLAPSIRCARFSTSPTLLKKDNNSKRGVSAVRHTGLRPRQTLSVRQKDFASQQLPTPVKIEEKPTGTQDHGLWGFFKDQNLLSTPADLSQHGREWTMGELRSKDWDSLHQLWWVCVKERNRLATEKLERARLKALYGDFEGKARDEVVQKTMKAIIDTLAERTQAYQEALALASNDPSIDLSRTDGPQYTQLPYDPLEPEALEEEDAPAADLAKDSTSQAKEKLSA
;
A
#
# COMPACT_ATOMS: atom_id res chain seq x y z
N MET A 1 5.86 28.44 27.45
CA MET A 1 4.75 27.88 26.65
C MET A 1 4.82 26.37 26.73
N ALA A 2 3.78 25.77 27.28
CA ALA A 2 3.69 24.35 27.63
C ALA A 2 3.18 23.51 26.46
N SER A 3 3.58 22.22 26.40
CA SER A 3 2.66 21.08 26.23
C SER A 3 3.43 19.77 26.07
N THR A 4 3.43 18.95 27.11
CA THR A 4 3.65 17.50 27.00
C THR A 4 2.40 16.80 27.52
N CYS A 5 1.68 16.16 26.61
CA CYS A 5 0.42 15.48 26.85
C CYS A 5 0.68 14.09 27.43
N THR A 6 0.36 13.86 28.71
CA THR A 6 0.39 12.54 29.35
C THR A 6 -1.03 12.04 29.56
N SER A 7 -1.41 11.00 28.83
CA SER A 7 -2.68 10.28 28.95
C SER A 7 -2.74 9.52 30.27
N THR A 8 -3.69 9.87 31.14
CA THR A 8 -3.95 9.19 32.40
C THR A 8 -5.36 8.60 32.38
N TRP A 9 -5.45 7.28 32.54
CA TRP A 9 -6.71 6.54 32.57
C TRP A 9 -7.29 6.60 33.99
N ARG A 10 -8.48 7.20 34.14
CA ARG A 10 -9.24 7.25 35.40
C ARG A 10 -9.94 5.92 35.63
N MET A 11 -9.60 5.24 36.73
CA MET A 11 -10.44 4.20 37.31
C MET A 11 -11.52 4.86 38.17
N LEU A 12 -12.79 4.67 37.81
CA LEU A 12 -13.94 5.06 38.66
C LEU A 12 -14.03 4.13 39.88
N ARG A 13 -14.27 4.73 41.04
CA ARG A 13 -14.61 4.08 42.30
C ARG A 13 -16.07 4.46 42.63
N PRO A 14 -17.00 3.53 42.90
CA PRO A 14 -18.35 3.92 43.29
C PRO A 14 -18.40 4.33 44.77
N SER A 15 -18.97 5.50 45.01
CA SER A 15 -19.34 6.08 46.31
C SER A 15 -20.60 5.42 46.89
N LEU A 16 -20.60 5.09 48.18
CA LEU A 16 -21.83 4.81 48.93
C LEU A 16 -22.53 6.13 49.30
N ALA A 17 -23.85 6.19 49.08
CA ALA A 17 -24.73 7.18 49.70
C ALA A 17 -25.63 6.48 50.74
N PRO A 18 -25.96 7.11 51.88
CA PRO A 18 -26.90 6.58 52.86
C PRO A 18 -28.31 7.14 52.60
N SER A 19 -29.32 6.29 52.73
CA SER A 19 -30.73 6.70 52.82
C SER A 19 -31.24 6.30 54.20
N SER A 20 -31.64 7.31 54.96
CA SER A 20 -32.38 7.20 56.21
C SER A 20 -33.86 6.98 55.92
N ARG A 21 -34.50 6.13 56.71
CA ARG A 21 -35.86 6.35 57.23
C ARG A 21 -36.14 5.34 58.35
N ALA A 22 -36.37 5.86 59.55
CA ALA A 22 -36.91 5.17 60.69
C ALA A 22 -38.40 5.52 60.78
N ASP A 23 -39.25 4.52 60.99
CA ASP A 23 -40.56 4.70 61.61
C ASP A 23 -40.78 3.52 62.56
N ALA A 24 -41.11 3.87 63.80
CA ALA A 24 -41.45 2.98 64.89
C ALA A 24 -42.92 2.50 64.74
N VAL A 25 -43.36 1.36 65.28
CA VAL A 25 -43.78 1.18 66.68
C VAL A 25 -44.47 -0.21 66.80
N LEU A 26 -44.48 -0.75 68.03
CA LEU A 26 -45.34 -1.79 68.66
C LEU A 26 -44.86 -3.26 68.70
N SER A 27 -44.30 -3.56 69.88
CA SER A 27 -44.21 -4.86 70.55
C SER A 27 -45.58 -5.55 70.69
N PHE A 28 -45.65 -6.87 70.57
CA PHE A 28 -46.25 -7.82 71.53
C PHE A 28 -46.35 -9.24 70.89
N LEU A 29 -45.94 -10.26 71.67
CA LEU A 29 -46.25 -11.70 71.52
C LEU A 29 -45.60 -12.49 70.36
N ALA A 30 -44.41 -13.05 70.59
CA ALA A 30 -43.97 -14.36 70.07
C ALA A 30 -42.55 -14.67 70.57
N PRO A 31 -42.18 -15.95 70.80
CA PRO A 31 -40.99 -16.34 71.55
C PRO A 31 -39.71 -15.78 70.92
N SER A 32 -38.78 -15.39 71.80
CA SER A 32 -37.43 -14.94 71.48
C SER A 32 -36.71 -15.92 70.55
N ILE A 33 -36.94 -15.82 69.24
CA ILE A 33 -35.99 -16.26 68.24
C ILE A 33 -34.96 -15.15 68.18
N ARG A 34 -33.92 -15.25 69.01
CA ARG A 34 -32.68 -14.50 68.80
C ARG A 34 -32.05 -15.00 67.49
N CYS A 35 -32.61 -14.63 66.35
CA CYS A 35 -31.88 -14.63 65.11
C CYS A 35 -30.85 -13.51 65.24
N ALA A 36 -29.62 -13.89 65.60
CA ALA A 36 -28.51 -12.98 65.66
C ALA A 36 -28.44 -12.18 64.35
N ARG A 37 -28.68 -10.87 64.43
CA ARG A 37 -28.54 -9.88 63.33
C ARG A 37 -27.08 -9.62 62.94
N PHE A 38 -26.19 -10.53 63.31
CA PHE A 38 -24.79 -10.54 62.94
C PHE A 38 -24.34 -11.99 62.80
N SER A 39 -25.05 -12.77 61.98
CA SER A 39 -24.53 -14.05 61.52
C SER A 39 -23.50 -13.77 60.43
N THR A 40 -22.27 -13.49 60.84
CA THR A 40 -21.08 -13.58 59.98
C THR A 40 -20.73 -15.03 59.65
N SER A 41 -21.56 -16.00 60.06
CA SER A 41 -21.42 -17.37 59.63
C SER A 41 -21.58 -17.39 58.10
N PRO A 42 -20.54 -17.75 57.33
CA PRO A 42 -20.68 -17.86 55.89
C PRO A 42 -21.83 -18.83 55.61
N THR A 43 -22.78 -18.42 54.76
CA THR A 43 -23.71 -19.37 54.17
C THR A 43 -22.87 -20.51 53.60
N LEU A 44 -23.19 -21.75 53.95
CA LEU A 44 -22.46 -22.93 53.49
C LEU A 44 -22.68 -23.08 51.96
N LEU A 45 -22.02 -22.23 51.17
CA LEU A 45 -21.96 -22.35 49.73
C LEU A 45 -21.20 -23.65 49.45
N LYS A 46 -21.95 -24.67 49.05
CA LYS A 46 -21.42 -26.02 48.78
C LYS A 46 -20.37 -26.03 47.67
N LYS A 47 -20.27 -24.97 46.85
CA LYS A 47 -19.40 -24.88 45.68
C LYS A 47 -18.87 -23.46 45.47
N ASP A 48 -17.60 -23.32 45.09
CA ASP A 48 -17.03 -22.06 44.63
C ASP A 48 -17.56 -21.74 43.22
N ASN A 49 -18.20 -20.58 43.05
CA ASN A 49 -18.77 -20.14 41.77
C ASN A 49 -17.70 -19.62 40.80
N ASN A 50 -16.50 -19.29 41.30
CA ASN A 50 -15.41 -18.84 40.44
C ASN A 50 -14.54 -20.03 40.05
N SER A 51 -14.57 -20.45 38.79
CA SER A 51 -13.78 -21.57 38.25
C SER A 51 -12.29 -21.23 38.01
N LYS A 52 -11.90 -19.95 37.92
CA LYS A 52 -10.50 -19.52 37.68
C LYS A 52 -9.82 -18.78 38.86
N ARG A 53 -10.48 -18.62 40.00
CA ARG A 53 -9.90 -18.19 41.30
C ARG A 53 -8.51 -18.81 41.53
N GLY A 54 -7.50 -17.96 41.69
CA GLY A 54 -6.14 -18.37 42.01
C GLY A 54 -5.41 -19.13 40.90
N VAL A 55 -5.92 -19.11 39.66
CA VAL A 55 -5.28 -19.77 38.50
C VAL A 55 -4.80 -18.70 37.51
N SER A 56 -3.50 -18.66 37.24
CA SER A 56 -2.88 -17.77 36.26
C SER A 56 -1.68 -18.44 35.60
N ALA A 57 -1.65 -18.42 34.26
CA ALA A 57 -0.58 -19.00 33.46
C ALA A 57 0.72 -18.18 33.55
N VAL A 58 0.60 -16.85 33.47
CA VAL A 58 1.76 -15.92 33.51
C VAL A 58 2.52 -15.99 34.83
N ARG A 59 1.82 -16.17 35.95
CA ARG A 59 2.46 -16.30 37.28
C ARG A 59 2.76 -17.75 37.65
N HIS A 60 2.56 -18.69 36.73
CA HIS A 60 2.80 -20.11 36.95
C HIS A 60 2.14 -20.65 38.23
N THR A 61 0.95 -20.18 38.60
CA THR A 61 0.30 -20.59 39.87
C THR A 61 -0.16 -22.05 39.87
N GLY A 62 -0.17 -22.69 38.70
CA GLY A 62 -0.55 -24.08 38.53
C GLY A 62 -2.03 -24.34 38.77
N LEU A 63 -2.36 -25.62 38.95
CA LEU A 63 -3.70 -26.09 39.27
C LEU A 63 -4.04 -25.81 40.74
N ARG A 64 -5.33 -25.66 41.03
CA ARG A 64 -5.77 -25.50 42.43
C ARG A 64 -5.45 -26.75 43.26
N PRO A 65 -5.27 -26.61 44.60
CA PRO A 65 -4.98 -27.74 45.50
C PRO A 65 -5.95 -28.92 45.43
N ARG A 66 -7.22 -28.70 45.07
CA ARG A 66 -8.27 -29.75 44.97
C ARG A 66 -8.76 -30.03 43.55
N GLN A 67 -8.09 -29.48 42.54
CA GLN A 67 -8.43 -29.70 41.13
C GLN A 67 -7.66 -30.90 40.60
N THR A 68 -8.35 -32.03 40.45
CA THR A 68 -7.82 -33.26 39.85
C THR A 68 -8.15 -33.27 38.35
N LEU A 69 -7.15 -33.55 37.53
CA LEU A 69 -7.32 -33.78 36.09
C LEU A 69 -6.96 -35.25 35.82
N SER A 70 -7.57 -35.88 34.81
CA SER A 70 -7.26 -37.26 34.43
C SER A 70 -5.79 -37.45 34.03
N VAL A 71 -5.18 -36.41 33.45
CA VAL A 71 -3.77 -36.39 33.01
C VAL A 71 -2.80 -36.12 34.17
N ARG A 72 -3.29 -35.63 35.32
CA ARG A 72 -2.47 -35.32 36.50
C ARG A 72 -2.20 -36.61 37.27
N GLN A 73 -0.96 -37.10 37.21
CA GLN A 73 -0.53 -38.22 38.04
C GLN A 73 -0.39 -37.80 39.52
N LYS A 74 -0.36 -38.78 40.43
CA LYS A 74 -0.28 -38.54 41.89
C LYS A 74 0.98 -37.73 42.25
N ASP A 75 2.07 -37.93 41.51
CA ASP A 75 3.33 -37.22 41.68
C ASP A 75 3.46 -36.07 40.66
N PHE A 76 2.55 -35.11 40.71
CA PHE A 76 2.53 -33.96 39.78
C PHE A 76 3.85 -33.17 39.77
N ALA A 77 4.60 -33.17 40.88
CA ALA A 77 5.88 -32.48 40.98
C ALA A 77 7.00 -33.15 40.16
N SER A 78 6.89 -34.46 39.89
CA SER A 78 7.87 -35.23 39.10
C SER A 78 7.40 -35.54 37.68
N GLN A 79 6.14 -35.21 37.35
CA GLN A 79 5.56 -35.47 36.03
C GLN A 79 6.20 -34.55 34.97
N GLN A 80 7.00 -35.13 34.08
CA GLN A 80 7.55 -34.42 32.93
C GLN A 80 6.47 -34.23 31.87
N LEU A 81 6.25 -32.96 31.46
CA LEU A 81 5.36 -32.65 30.34
C LEU A 81 6.04 -33.05 29.01
N PRO A 82 5.27 -33.46 28.00
CA PRO A 82 5.83 -33.70 26.67
C PRO A 82 6.49 -32.42 26.16
N THR A 83 7.77 -32.51 25.84
CA THR A 83 8.53 -31.40 25.25
C THR A 83 8.33 -31.42 23.73
N PRO A 84 7.84 -30.33 23.13
CA PRO A 84 7.68 -30.27 21.68
C PRO A 84 9.06 -30.33 21.01
N VAL A 85 9.14 -31.05 19.89
CA VAL A 85 10.31 -31.04 19.03
C VAL A 85 10.45 -29.64 18.43
N LYS A 86 11.66 -29.08 18.47
CA LYS A 86 11.94 -27.82 17.77
C LYS A 86 11.80 -28.06 16.28
N ILE A 87 11.09 -27.19 15.58
CA ILE A 87 10.97 -27.27 14.12
C ILE A 87 12.34 -26.89 13.54
N GLU A 88 13.11 -27.90 13.12
CA GLU A 88 14.42 -27.72 12.48
C GLU A 88 14.35 -27.79 10.95
N GLU A 89 13.28 -28.40 10.43
CA GLU A 89 13.06 -28.55 9.00
C GLU A 89 12.78 -27.18 8.36
N LYS A 90 13.68 -26.76 7.47
CA LYS A 90 13.43 -25.63 6.59
C LYS A 90 12.59 -26.14 5.42
N PRO A 91 11.33 -25.69 5.26
CA PRO A 91 10.55 -26.10 4.11
C PRO A 91 11.28 -25.67 2.83
N THR A 92 11.55 -26.62 1.95
CA THR A 92 12.19 -26.34 0.65
C THR A 92 11.09 -25.98 -0.34
N GLY A 93 11.11 -24.74 -0.83
CA GLY A 93 10.18 -24.29 -1.86
C GLY A 93 10.54 -24.86 -3.24
N THR A 94 9.59 -24.80 -4.18
CA THR A 94 9.89 -25.11 -5.58
C THR A 94 10.82 -24.05 -6.18
N GLN A 95 11.76 -24.49 -7.02
CA GLN A 95 12.71 -23.57 -7.68
C GLN A 95 11.99 -22.67 -8.69
N ASP A 96 11.01 -23.19 -9.42
CA ASP A 96 10.25 -22.47 -10.44
C ASP A 96 8.98 -21.82 -9.88
N HIS A 97 9.08 -21.20 -8.70
CA HIS A 97 7.97 -20.49 -8.09
C HIS A 97 7.82 -19.07 -8.66
N GLY A 98 6.60 -18.65 -8.99
CA GLY A 98 6.35 -17.30 -9.54
C GLY A 98 6.76 -16.15 -8.62
N LEU A 99 6.81 -16.36 -7.29
CA LEU A 99 7.31 -15.35 -6.34
C LEU A 99 8.81 -15.05 -6.51
N TRP A 100 9.58 -15.94 -7.15
CA TRP A 100 10.97 -15.63 -7.45
C TRP A 100 11.13 -14.46 -8.42
N GLY A 101 10.07 -14.09 -9.16
CA GLY A 101 10.08 -12.88 -9.99
C GLY A 101 10.27 -11.56 -9.21
N PHE A 102 10.06 -11.56 -7.89
CA PHE A 102 10.30 -10.40 -7.01
C PHE A 102 11.76 -10.27 -6.54
N PHE A 103 12.62 -11.23 -6.86
CA PHE A 103 14.00 -11.30 -6.40
C PHE A 103 14.94 -11.45 -7.60
N LYS A 104 16.04 -10.71 -7.60
CA LYS A 104 17.06 -10.86 -8.66
C LYS A 104 17.97 -12.02 -8.27
N ASP A 105 18.15 -12.99 -9.17
CA ASP A 105 19.05 -14.14 -8.98
C ASP A 105 18.78 -14.94 -7.68
N GLN A 106 17.52 -15.00 -7.24
CA GLN A 106 17.08 -15.59 -5.96
C GLN A 106 17.74 -14.96 -4.71
N ASN A 107 18.36 -13.79 -4.85
CA ASN A 107 18.95 -13.02 -3.77
C ASN A 107 17.95 -12.01 -3.19
N LEU A 108 18.00 -11.82 -1.88
CA LEU A 108 17.10 -10.91 -1.18
C LEU A 108 17.37 -9.43 -1.52
N LEU A 109 18.65 -9.08 -1.70
CA LEU A 109 19.12 -7.74 -2.03
C LEU A 109 20.17 -7.83 -3.14
N SER A 110 20.03 -6.97 -4.15
CA SER A 110 21.08 -6.73 -5.14
C SER A 110 22.20 -5.86 -4.55
N THR A 111 23.44 -6.04 -5.03
CA THR A 111 24.54 -5.16 -4.60
C THR A 111 24.38 -3.75 -5.18
N PRO A 112 24.88 -2.68 -4.53
CA PRO A 112 24.80 -1.33 -5.08
C PRO A 112 25.47 -1.20 -6.45
N ALA A 113 26.56 -1.95 -6.69
CA ALA A 113 27.23 -2.00 -7.98
C ALA A 113 26.35 -2.64 -9.06
N ASP A 114 25.59 -3.69 -8.74
CA ASP A 114 24.67 -4.32 -9.69
C ASP A 114 23.45 -3.43 -9.98
N LEU A 115 23.04 -2.62 -9.01
CA LEU A 115 21.93 -1.67 -9.18
C LEU A 115 22.33 -0.50 -10.09
N SER A 116 23.55 0.02 -9.92
CA SER A 116 24.08 1.10 -10.76
C SER A 116 24.40 0.65 -12.18
N GLN A 117 24.63 -0.64 -12.41
CA GLN A 117 24.75 -1.25 -13.73
C GLN A 117 23.39 -1.32 -14.45
N HIS A 118 22.92 -0.18 -14.93
CA HIS A 118 21.83 -0.07 -15.89
C HIS A 118 22.17 0.89 -17.02
N GLY A 119 21.51 0.70 -18.16
CA GLY A 119 21.61 1.62 -19.28
C GLY A 119 20.71 2.84 -19.13
N ARG A 120 20.58 3.59 -20.23
CA ARG A 120 19.68 4.74 -20.36
C ARG A 120 18.21 4.31 -20.45
N GLU A 121 17.31 5.23 -20.11
CA GLU A 121 15.92 5.19 -20.51
C GLU A 121 15.72 5.14 -22.04
N TRP A 122 14.63 4.50 -22.45
CA TRP A 122 14.04 4.60 -23.78
C TRP A 122 13.50 6.00 -24.04
N THR A 123 13.77 6.52 -25.23
CA THR A 123 13.23 7.81 -25.68
C THR A 123 12.00 7.63 -26.56
N MET A 124 11.12 8.64 -26.56
CA MET A 124 9.92 8.66 -27.40
C MET A 124 10.24 8.39 -28.88
N GLY A 125 11.30 8.99 -29.43
CA GLY A 125 11.70 8.78 -30.82
C GLY A 125 12.00 7.33 -31.18
N GLU A 126 12.63 6.58 -30.27
CA GLU A 126 12.93 5.15 -30.46
C GLU A 126 11.68 4.27 -30.35
N LEU A 127 10.73 4.67 -29.51
CA LEU A 127 9.49 3.93 -29.28
C LEU A 127 8.46 4.14 -30.40
N ARG A 128 8.53 5.27 -31.13
CA ARG A 128 7.65 5.54 -32.27
C ARG A 128 7.74 4.48 -33.38
N SER A 129 8.90 3.86 -33.57
CA SER A 129 9.09 2.82 -34.58
C SER A 129 8.67 1.42 -34.13
N LYS A 130 8.07 1.26 -32.93
CA LYS A 130 7.71 -0.04 -32.34
C LYS A 130 6.22 -0.32 -32.40
N ASP A 131 5.85 -1.58 -32.62
CA ASP A 131 4.45 -2.01 -32.65
C ASP A 131 3.78 -1.95 -31.27
N TRP A 132 2.45 -1.94 -31.25
CA TRP A 132 1.67 -1.88 -30.01
C TRP A 132 1.96 -3.07 -29.07
N ASP A 133 2.04 -4.29 -29.61
CA ASP A 133 2.35 -5.50 -28.80
C ASP A 133 3.71 -5.41 -28.12
N SER A 134 4.71 -4.86 -28.82
CA SER A 134 6.05 -4.68 -28.27
C SER A 134 6.06 -3.64 -27.15
N LEU A 135 5.33 -2.53 -27.31
CA LEU A 135 5.19 -1.52 -26.25
C LEU A 135 4.46 -2.08 -25.03
N HIS A 136 3.42 -2.89 -25.24
CA HIS A 136 2.67 -3.52 -24.15
C HIS A 136 3.52 -4.56 -23.39
N GLN A 137 4.33 -5.37 -24.08
CA GLN A 137 5.27 -6.27 -23.44
C GLN A 137 6.33 -5.51 -22.65
N LEU A 138 6.91 -4.45 -23.23
CA LEU A 138 7.89 -3.60 -22.55
C LEU A 138 7.31 -2.96 -21.29
N TRP A 139 6.06 -2.49 -21.34
CA TRP A 139 5.35 -1.97 -20.17
C TRP A 139 5.33 -2.97 -19.01
N TRP A 140 4.99 -4.23 -19.28
CA TRP A 140 4.97 -5.27 -18.24
C TRP A 140 6.36 -5.62 -17.70
N VAL A 141 7.40 -5.54 -18.54
CA VAL A 141 8.79 -5.66 -18.07
C VAL A 141 9.12 -4.53 -17.10
N CYS A 142 8.78 -3.28 -17.42
CA CYS A 142 8.96 -2.13 -16.53
C CYS A 142 8.19 -2.30 -15.21
N VAL A 143 6.94 -2.76 -15.25
CA VAL A 143 6.13 -2.99 -14.04
C VAL A 143 6.78 -4.04 -13.13
N LYS A 144 7.24 -5.17 -13.70
CA LYS A 144 7.94 -6.22 -12.94
C LYS A 144 9.23 -5.70 -12.32
N GLU A 145 9.99 -4.89 -13.07
CA GLU A 145 11.21 -4.26 -12.57
C GLU A 145 10.93 -3.35 -11.37
N ARG A 146 9.91 -2.48 -11.46
CA ARG A 146 9.53 -1.58 -10.36
C ARG A 146 9.03 -2.34 -9.14
N ASN A 147 8.27 -3.41 -9.33
CA ASN A 147 7.85 -4.27 -8.23
C ASN A 147 9.04 -4.91 -7.52
N ARG A 148 10.07 -5.35 -8.26
CA ARG A 148 11.32 -5.86 -7.68
C ARG A 148 12.12 -4.78 -6.95
N LEU A 149 12.22 -3.58 -7.49
CA LEU A 149 12.91 -2.47 -6.80
C LEU A 149 12.16 -2.06 -5.52
N ALA A 150 10.83 -2.13 -5.52
CA ALA A 150 10.01 -1.86 -4.35
C ALA A 150 10.21 -2.92 -3.25
N THR A 151 10.27 -4.21 -3.59
CA THR A 151 10.55 -5.28 -2.62
C THR A 151 11.94 -5.11 -2.01
N GLU A 152 12.96 -4.85 -2.83
CA GLU A 152 14.32 -4.61 -2.33
C GLU A 152 14.38 -3.39 -1.40
N LYS A 153 13.69 -2.29 -1.74
CA LYS A 153 13.63 -1.09 -0.89
C LYS A 153 13.00 -1.39 0.48
N LEU A 154 11.92 -2.17 0.51
CA LEU A 154 11.26 -2.56 1.76
C LEU A 154 12.15 -3.45 2.61
N GLU A 155 12.79 -4.46 2.02
CA GLU A 155 13.69 -5.35 2.73
C GLU A 155 14.96 -4.62 3.20
N ARG A 156 15.49 -3.69 2.41
CA ARG A 156 16.63 -2.85 2.81
C ARG A 156 16.29 -1.98 4.02
N ALA A 157 15.10 -1.36 4.03
CA ALA A 157 14.61 -0.58 5.16
C ALA A 157 14.41 -1.45 6.41
N ARG A 158 13.88 -2.67 6.25
CA ARG A 158 13.69 -3.63 7.34
C ARG A 158 15.02 -4.08 7.95
N LEU A 159 16.01 -4.40 7.11
CA LEU A 159 17.35 -4.82 7.52
C LEU A 159 18.23 -3.64 7.98
N LYS A 160 17.77 -2.39 7.79
CA LYS A 160 18.54 -1.17 8.03
C LYS A 160 19.90 -1.18 7.34
N ALA A 161 19.93 -1.73 6.12
CA ALA A 161 21.12 -1.73 5.30
C ALA A 161 21.38 -0.29 4.80
N LEU A 162 22.61 0.20 4.99
CA LEU A 162 22.96 1.62 4.85
C LEU A 162 23.12 2.10 3.40
N TYR A 163 23.42 1.19 2.46
CA TYR A 163 23.80 1.50 1.08
C TYR A 163 22.85 0.87 0.07
N GLY A 164 22.74 1.43 -1.14
CA GLY A 164 21.90 0.90 -2.24
C GLY A 164 20.56 1.61 -2.46
N ASP A 165 20.15 2.50 -1.55
CA ASP A 165 18.89 3.24 -1.68
C ASP A 165 18.92 4.29 -2.78
N PHE A 166 20.07 4.92 -2.99
CA PHE A 166 20.22 5.93 -4.03
C PHE A 166 20.22 5.28 -5.41
N GLU A 167 20.98 4.20 -5.57
CA GLU A 167 21.11 3.43 -6.81
C GLU A 167 19.78 2.80 -7.20
N GLY A 168 19.04 2.24 -6.23
CA GLY A 168 17.71 1.70 -6.47
C GLY A 168 16.70 2.76 -6.90
N LYS A 169 16.75 3.97 -6.31
CA LYS A 169 15.90 5.10 -6.72
C LYS A 169 16.25 5.61 -8.12
N ALA A 170 17.53 5.80 -8.42
CA ALA A 170 17.98 6.24 -9.74
C ALA A 170 17.51 5.26 -10.83
N ARG A 171 17.59 3.96 -10.58
CA ARG A 171 17.10 2.93 -11.50
C ARG A 171 15.57 2.98 -11.66
N ASP A 172 14.82 3.16 -10.57
CA ASP A 172 13.35 3.31 -10.62
C ASP A 172 12.95 4.57 -11.41
N GLU A 173 13.67 5.69 -11.24
CA GLU A 173 13.46 6.91 -12.03
C GLU A 173 13.66 6.68 -13.54
N VAL A 174 14.72 5.96 -13.93
CA VAL A 174 14.97 5.58 -15.33
C VAL A 174 13.79 4.76 -15.87
N VAL A 175 13.32 3.75 -15.14
CA VAL A 175 12.17 2.92 -15.56
C VAL A 175 10.87 3.74 -15.60
N GLN A 176 10.68 4.70 -14.71
CA GLN A 176 9.51 5.59 -14.75
C GLN A 176 9.54 6.48 -16.00
N LYS A 177 10.70 7.00 -16.39
CA LYS A 177 10.84 7.75 -17.64
C LYS A 177 10.51 6.91 -18.87
N THR A 178 10.92 5.63 -18.90
CA THR A 178 10.54 4.74 -20.01
C THR A 178 9.04 4.50 -20.06
N MET A 179 8.40 4.29 -18.90
CA MET A 179 6.95 4.14 -18.82
C MET A 179 6.21 5.40 -19.28
N LYS A 180 6.70 6.58 -18.90
CA LYS A 180 6.16 7.86 -19.38
C LYS A 180 6.31 7.99 -20.89
N ALA A 181 7.48 7.69 -21.43
CA ALA A 181 7.72 7.73 -22.88
C ALA A 181 6.76 6.81 -23.64
N ILE A 182 6.46 5.61 -23.11
CA ILE A 182 5.46 4.71 -23.71
C ILE A 182 4.08 5.37 -23.75
N ILE A 183 3.61 5.94 -22.63
CA ILE A 183 2.31 6.61 -22.57
C ILE A 183 2.25 7.77 -23.57
N ASP A 184 3.28 8.61 -23.58
CA ASP A 184 3.33 9.78 -24.45
C ASP A 184 3.32 9.36 -25.94
N THR A 185 4.00 8.27 -26.31
CA THR A 185 3.96 7.74 -27.69
C THR A 185 2.59 7.22 -28.10
N LEU A 186 1.84 6.59 -27.18
CA LEU A 186 0.49 6.11 -27.45
C LEU A 186 -0.51 7.26 -27.56
N ALA A 187 -0.33 8.30 -26.73
CA ALA A 187 -1.12 9.52 -26.82
C ALA A 187 -0.88 10.24 -28.16
N GLU A 188 0.39 10.42 -28.55
CA GLU A 188 0.77 11.02 -29.84
C GLU A 188 0.15 10.26 -31.02
N ARG A 189 0.21 8.92 -31.03
CA ARG A 189 -0.42 8.10 -32.07
C ARG A 189 -1.93 8.27 -32.14
N THR A 190 -2.58 8.32 -30.98
CA THR A 190 -4.04 8.47 -30.91
C THR A 190 -4.45 9.84 -31.45
N GLN A 191 -3.72 10.89 -31.07
CA GLN A 191 -3.95 12.23 -31.57
C GLN A 191 -3.70 12.31 -33.09
N ALA A 192 -2.55 11.81 -33.57
CA ALA A 192 -2.22 11.80 -34.99
C ALA A 192 -3.26 11.03 -35.83
N TYR A 193 -3.78 9.91 -35.31
CA TYR A 193 -4.86 9.16 -35.96
C TYR A 193 -6.16 9.95 -36.04
N GLN A 194 -6.56 10.64 -34.97
CA GLN A 194 -7.77 11.47 -34.97
C GLN A 194 -7.65 12.65 -35.94
N GLU A 195 -6.50 13.32 -35.97
CA GLU A 195 -6.21 14.41 -36.89
C GLU A 195 -6.20 13.91 -38.34
N ALA A 196 -5.56 12.78 -38.61
CA ALA A 196 -5.55 12.16 -39.93
C ALA A 196 -6.96 11.72 -40.38
N LEU A 197 -7.80 11.22 -39.48
CA LEU A 197 -9.19 10.86 -39.79
C LEU A 197 -10.02 12.10 -40.13
N ALA A 198 -9.85 13.19 -39.39
CA ALA A 198 -10.50 14.46 -39.70
C ALA A 198 -10.06 15.02 -41.07
N LEU A 199 -8.77 14.94 -41.39
CA LEU A 199 -8.24 15.34 -42.70
C LEU A 199 -8.81 14.44 -43.81
N ALA A 200 -8.77 13.12 -43.63
CA ALA A 200 -9.29 12.15 -44.58
C ALA A 200 -10.78 12.32 -44.87
N SER A 201 -11.57 12.82 -43.92
CA SER A 201 -13.00 13.10 -44.15
C SER A 201 -13.26 14.24 -45.15
N ASN A 202 -12.27 15.12 -45.35
CA ASN A 202 -12.33 16.22 -46.30
C ASN A 202 -11.64 15.89 -47.63
N ASP A 203 -10.85 14.81 -47.69
CA ASP A 203 -10.06 14.44 -48.87
C ASP A 203 -10.91 13.63 -49.87
N PRO A 204 -11.07 14.08 -51.13
CA PRO A 204 -11.82 13.34 -52.14
C PRO A 204 -11.17 12.01 -52.56
N SER A 205 -9.89 11.77 -52.23
CA SER A 205 -9.19 10.52 -52.58
C SER A 205 -9.48 9.35 -51.62
N ILE A 206 -10.12 9.61 -50.48
CA ILE A 206 -10.36 8.64 -49.40
C ILE A 206 -11.86 8.46 -49.14
N ASP A 207 -12.38 7.26 -49.39
CA ASP A 207 -13.78 6.91 -49.16
C ASP A 207 -13.98 6.19 -47.82
N LEU A 208 -14.23 6.93 -46.73
CA LEU A 208 -14.40 6.37 -45.37
C LEU A 208 -15.69 5.52 -45.20
N SER A 209 -16.68 5.68 -46.08
CA SER A 209 -17.95 4.92 -46.04
C SER A 209 -17.83 3.52 -46.63
N ARG A 210 -16.73 3.24 -47.32
CA ARG A 210 -16.51 1.99 -48.04
C ARG A 210 -16.09 0.88 -47.06
N THR A 211 -16.92 -0.15 -46.95
CA THR A 211 -16.65 -1.35 -46.15
C THR A 211 -15.87 -2.41 -46.93
N ASP A 212 -16.08 -2.48 -48.26
CA ASP A 212 -15.52 -3.51 -49.12
C ASP A 212 -14.39 -2.95 -50.01
N GLY A 213 -13.17 -3.48 -49.83
CA GLY A 213 -11.98 -3.13 -50.62
C GLY A 213 -11.10 -2.02 -50.02
N PRO A 214 -10.09 -1.54 -50.76
CA PRO A 214 -9.24 -0.44 -50.29
C PRO A 214 -10.05 0.87 -50.21
N GLN A 215 -9.94 1.56 -49.09
CA GLN A 215 -10.58 2.87 -48.85
C GLN A 215 -9.86 4.01 -49.57
N TYR A 216 -8.58 3.85 -49.85
CA TYR A 216 -7.76 4.81 -50.59
C TYR A 216 -7.73 4.48 -52.07
N THR A 217 -8.02 5.47 -52.92
CA THR A 217 -7.90 5.36 -54.38
C THR A 217 -6.75 6.23 -54.86
N GLN A 218 -5.75 5.60 -55.49
CA GLN A 218 -4.65 6.34 -56.12
C GLN A 218 -5.21 7.17 -57.28
N LEU A 219 -5.05 8.49 -57.22
CA LEU A 219 -5.37 9.36 -58.34
C LEU A 219 -4.38 9.11 -59.49
N PRO A 220 -4.83 9.05 -60.74
CA PRO A 220 -3.93 8.94 -61.88
C PRO A 220 -2.99 10.16 -61.90
N TYR A 221 -1.68 9.92 -61.93
CA TYR A 221 -0.69 10.97 -62.14
C TYR A 221 -0.91 11.59 -63.52
N ASP A 222 -1.30 12.86 -63.58
CA ASP A 222 -1.43 13.63 -64.83
C ASP A 222 -0.16 14.47 -65.05
N PRO A 223 0.71 14.13 -66.02
CA PRO A 223 1.95 14.87 -66.29
C PRO A 223 1.73 16.30 -66.81
N LEU A 224 0.49 16.68 -67.15
CA LEU A 224 0.15 18.00 -67.69
C LEU A 224 -0.50 18.93 -66.66
N GLU A 225 -0.87 18.42 -65.48
CA GLU A 225 -1.22 19.30 -64.36
C GLU A 225 0.08 19.96 -63.86
N PRO A 226 0.19 21.30 -63.90
CA PRO A 226 1.34 21.96 -63.30
C PRO A 226 1.34 21.57 -61.82
N GLU A 227 2.45 21.04 -61.33
CA GLU A 227 2.67 20.86 -59.89
C GLU A 227 2.38 22.21 -59.23
N ALA A 228 1.19 22.34 -58.64
CA ALA A 228 0.85 23.47 -57.82
C ALA A 228 1.71 23.33 -56.57
N LEU A 229 2.95 23.80 -56.67
CA LEU A 229 3.77 24.17 -55.55
C LEU A 229 2.97 25.26 -54.83
N GLU A 230 2.10 24.85 -53.92
CA GLU A 230 1.59 25.71 -52.87
C GLU A 230 2.79 26.05 -51.97
N GLU A 231 3.64 26.97 -52.45
CA GLU A 231 4.44 27.81 -51.58
C GLU A 231 3.44 28.68 -50.80
N GLU A 232 2.94 28.14 -49.68
CA GLU A 232 2.38 29.00 -48.64
C GLU A 232 3.52 29.81 -48.03
N ASP A 233 3.86 30.91 -48.71
CA ASP A 233 4.53 32.07 -48.12
C ASP A 233 3.63 32.61 -47.01
N ALA A 234 3.78 32.06 -45.80
CA ALA A 234 3.26 32.71 -44.60
C ALA A 234 4.05 34.02 -44.40
N PRO A 235 3.42 35.20 -44.41
CA PRO A 235 4.13 36.43 -44.10
C PRO A 235 4.59 36.40 -42.64
N ALA A 236 5.90 36.41 -42.46
CA ALA A 236 6.55 36.71 -41.19
C ALA A 236 6.09 38.09 -40.69
N ALA A 237 5.09 38.10 -39.82
CA ALA A 237 4.77 39.27 -39.01
C ALA A 237 5.74 39.32 -37.83
N ASP A 238 6.80 40.09 -38.02
CA ASP A 238 7.65 40.64 -36.96
C ASP A 238 6.80 41.30 -35.87
N LEU A 239 6.82 40.73 -34.67
CA LEU A 239 6.47 41.42 -33.43
C LEU A 239 7.57 41.20 -32.39
N ALA A 240 8.72 41.84 -32.62
CA ALA A 240 9.68 42.12 -31.56
C ALA A 240 10.52 43.38 -31.87
N LYS A 241 10.48 44.31 -30.90
CA LYS A 241 11.23 45.58 -30.69
C LYS A 241 10.34 46.81 -30.86
N ASP A 242 10.30 47.78 -29.96
CA ASP A 242 11.05 48.05 -28.74
C ASP A 242 10.31 49.21 -28.04
N SER A 243 10.32 49.26 -26.70
CA SER A 243 10.79 50.43 -25.93
C SER A 243 10.23 50.44 -24.51
N THR A 244 11.12 50.11 -23.58
CA THR A 244 11.11 50.58 -22.19
C THR A 244 11.17 52.11 -22.13
N SER A 245 10.50 52.68 -21.12
CA SER A 245 10.52 54.06 -20.54
C SER A 245 9.14 54.72 -20.63
N GLN A 246 8.46 55.22 -19.61
CA GLN A 246 8.74 55.78 -18.27
C GLN A 246 7.54 55.38 -17.35
N ALA A 247 7.51 55.40 -16.02
CA ALA A 247 8.12 56.32 -15.07
C ALA A 247 8.21 55.66 -13.67
N LYS A 248 9.41 55.69 -13.09
CA LYS A 248 9.57 55.93 -11.65
C LYS A 248 10.14 57.33 -11.54
N GLU A 249 9.33 58.27 -11.06
CA GLU A 249 9.85 59.47 -10.42
C GLU A 249 9.13 59.66 -9.08
N LYS A 250 9.96 59.99 -8.09
CA LYS A 250 9.73 60.11 -6.66
C LYS A 250 8.67 61.16 -6.32
N LEU A 251 7.92 60.98 -5.23
CA LEU A 251 7.81 62.00 -4.16
C LEU A 251 7.08 61.44 -2.91
N SER A 252 7.83 61.48 -1.80
CA SER A 252 7.47 61.52 -0.37
C SER A 252 6.00 61.51 0.08
N ALA A 253 5.68 60.58 0.98
CA ALA A 253 5.23 60.81 2.36
C ALA A 253 5.37 59.52 3.18
#